data_AF-A0A6P0RV32-F1
#
_entry.id   AF-A0A6P0RV32-F1
#
_cell.length_a   1.000
_cell.length_b   1.000
_cell.length_c   1.000
_cell.angle_alpha   90.00
_cell.angle_beta   90.00
_cell.angle_gamma   90.00
#
_symmetry.space_group_name_H-M   'P 1'
#
loop_
_entity.id
_entity.type
_entity.pdbx_description
1 polymer ?
#
loop_
_entity_poly.entity_id
_entity_poly.type
_entity_poly.pdbx_seq_one_letter_code
_entity_poly.pdbx_strand_id
1 'polypeptide(L)'
;MVATTDRSKKRLSIQTAEIAADTTTIRSLDWDRDRFDIEFGLQNGTTYNSYLIRGEKIALVDTSHEKFRQLYLDTLQGLIDPKEIDYLIISHTEPDHSGLVKDVLQLAPQITVVG
;
A
#
# COMPACT_ATOMS: atom_id res chain seq x y z
N MET A 1 4.42 -29.99 25.88
CA MET A 1 4.51 -29.82 24.42
C MET A 1 4.08 -28.40 24.10
N VAL A 2 4.99 -27.56 23.60
CA VAL A 2 4.63 -26.23 23.11
C VAL A 2 3.92 -26.46 21.79
N ALA A 3 2.62 -26.15 21.73
CA ALA A 3 1.88 -26.19 20.49
C ALA A 3 2.53 -25.17 19.54
N THR A 4 3.20 -25.66 18.51
CA THR A 4 3.60 -24.84 17.38
C THR A 4 2.31 -24.45 16.68
N THR A 5 1.79 -23.25 16.96
CA THR A 5 0.70 -22.67 16.18
C THR A 5 1.14 -22.64 14.74
N ASP A 6 0.50 -23.45 13.91
CA ASP A 6 0.62 -23.40 12.47
C ASP A 6 0.46 -21.94 12.04
N ARG A 7 1.47 -21.38 11.38
CA ARG A 7 1.43 -19.97 10.94
C ARG A 7 0.40 -19.91 9.81
N SER A 8 -0.85 -19.69 10.20
CA SER A 8 -1.97 -19.39 9.29
C SER A 8 -1.48 -18.46 8.19
N LYS A 9 -1.64 -18.90 6.94
CA LYS A 9 -1.28 -18.09 5.76
C LYS A 9 -2.14 -16.82 5.80
N LYS A 10 -1.50 -15.67 6.03
CA LYS A 10 -2.20 -14.38 6.10
C LYS A 10 -3.06 -14.16 4.85
N ARG A 11 -4.32 -13.80 5.05
CA ARG A 11 -5.31 -13.48 4.01
C ARG A 11 -5.08 -12.04 3.53
N LEU A 12 -4.01 -11.86 2.77
CA LEU A 12 -3.65 -10.60 2.14
C LEU A 12 -4.09 -10.59 0.68
N SER A 13 -4.72 -9.52 0.24
CA SER A 13 -5.12 -9.34 -1.17
C SER A 13 -5.04 -7.86 -1.58
N ILE A 14 -4.94 -7.60 -2.88
CA ILE A 14 -5.02 -6.25 -3.44
C ILE A 14 -6.31 -6.11 -4.23
N GLN A 15 -6.99 -4.97 -4.10
CA GLN A 15 -8.08 -4.57 -4.96
C GLN A 15 -7.74 -3.22 -5.61
N THR A 16 -7.95 -3.12 -6.92
CA THR A 16 -7.87 -1.85 -7.65
C THR A 16 -9.24 -1.42 -8.12
N ALA A 17 -9.47 -0.10 -8.18
CA ALA A 17 -10.69 0.47 -8.76
C ALA A 17 -10.42 1.91 -9.24
N GLU A 18 -11.10 2.31 -10.32
CA GLU A 18 -11.23 3.72 -10.65
C GLU A 18 -12.26 4.35 -9.71
N ILE A 19 -11.90 5.46 -9.08
CA ILE A 19 -12.75 6.14 -8.08
C ILE A 19 -13.15 7.56 -8.50
N ALA A 20 -12.43 8.14 -9.45
CA ALA A 20 -12.69 9.43 -10.07
C ALA A 20 -11.93 9.50 -11.40
N ALA A 21 -12.14 10.58 -12.17
CA ALA A 21 -11.35 10.86 -13.35
C ALA A 21 -9.85 10.77 -13.02
N ASP A 22 -9.11 10.03 -13.85
CA ASP A 22 -7.67 9.84 -13.77
C ASP A 22 -7.13 9.31 -12.44
N THR A 23 -8.01 8.77 -11.58
CA THR A 23 -7.67 8.38 -10.21
C THR A 23 -8.00 6.91 -9.96
N THR A 24 -6.96 6.12 -9.72
CA THR A 24 -7.06 4.70 -9.36
C THR A 24 -6.69 4.51 -7.89
N THR A 25 -7.52 3.79 -7.12
CA THR A 25 -7.14 3.33 -5.78
C THR A 25 -6.45 1.96 -5.84
N ILE A 26 -5.45 1.74 -5.00
CA ILE A 26 -4.84 0.45 -4.72
C ILE A 26 -5.10 0.15 -3.24
N ARG A 27 -5.95 -0.84 -2.97
CA ARG A 27 -6.36 -1.21 -1.61
C ARG A 27 -5.64 -2.47 -1.19
N SER A 28 -4.82 -2.38 -0.15
CA SER A 28 -4.18 -3.53 0.48
C SER A 28 -5.07 -4.09 1.60
N LEU A 29 -5.82 -5.15 1.30
CA LEU A 29 -6.81 -5.75 2.20
C LEU A 29 -6.13 -6.76 3.12
N ASP A 30 -6.14 -6.49 4.43
CA ASP A 30 -5.66 -7.39 5.47
C ASP A 30 -6.83 -7.85 6.35
N TRP A 31 -7.26 -9.10 6.15
CA TRP A 31 -8.34 -9.70 6.92
C TRP A 31 -7.91 -10.24 8.28
N ASP A 32 -6.60 -10.38 8.50
CA ASP A 32 -6.04 -11.00 9.70
C ASP A 32 -5.22 -9.98 10.53
N ARG A 33 -5.50 -8.68 10.38
CA ARG A 33 -4.80 -7.66 11.17
C ARG A 33 -5.14 -7.85 12.64
N ASP A 34 -4.14 -8.34 13.36
CA ASP A 34 -4.18 -8.50 14.80
C ASP A 34 -3.17 -7.52 15.40
N ARG A 35 -3.64 -6.31 15.74
CA ARG A 35 -2.89 -5.36 16.56
C ARG A 35 -3.70 -5.13 17.82
N PHE A 36 -3.04 -5.22 18.97
CA PHE A 36 -3.66 -5.01 20.28
C PHE A 36 -3.89 -3.50 20.49
N ASP A 37 -4.95 -2.98 19.87
CA ASP A 37 -5.40 -1.60 19.97
C ASP A 37 -6.94 -1.55 20.02
N ILE A 38 -7.50 -0.50 20.63
CA ILE A 38 -8.94 -0.41 20.93
C ILE A 38 -9.81 -0.41 19.67
N GLU A 39 -9.26 0.02 18.54
CA GLU A 39 -9.97 0.12 17.26
C GLU A 39 -10.25 -1.25 16.60
N PHE A 40 -9.67 -2.35 17.10
CA PHE A 40 -9.65 -3.65 16.41
C PHE A 40 -10.49 -4.76 17.07
N GLY A 41 -11.30 -4.45 18.08
CA GLY A 41 -12.14 -5.43 18.76
C GLY A 41 -13.19 -6.15 17.88
N LEU A 42 -13.48 -5.61 16.70
CA LEU A 42 -14.49 -6.14 15.78
C LEU A 42 -13.98 -7.22 14.81
N GLN A 43 -12.66 -7.45 14.72
CA GLN A 43 -12.05 -8.50 13.86
C GLN A 43 -12.49 -8.49 12.37
N ASN A 44 -12.86 -7.32 11.83
CA ASN A 44 -13.33 -7.17 10.46
C ASN A 44 -12.22 -6.91 9.43
N GLY A 45 -10.96 -7.02 9.84
CA GLY A 45 -9.80 -6.65 9.03
C GLY A 45 -9.65 -5.14 8.84
N THR A 46 -8.78 -4.75 7.91
CA THR A 46 -8.50 -3.35 7.56
C THR A 46 -8.04 -3.23 6.10
N THR A 47 -7.88 -1.99 5.63
CA THR A 47 -7.24 -1.70 4.35
C THR A 47 -6.21 -0.58 4.47
N TYR A 48 -5.07 -0.74 3.79
CA TYR A 48 -4.09 0.32 3.57
C TYR A 48 -4.24 0.78 2.13
N ASN A 49 -4.78 1.99 1.94
CA ASN A 49 -5.12 2.47 0.61
C ASN A 49 -4.07 3.46 0.14
N SER A 50 -3.63 3.30 -1.10
CA SER A 50 -2.89 4.30 -1.85
C SER A 50 -3.68 4.73 -3.09
N TYR A 51 -3.24 5.82 -3.71
CA TYR A 51 -3.93 6.39 -4.88
C TYR A 51 -2.94 6.80 -5.95
N LEU A 52 -3.21 6.41 -7.19
CA LEU A 52 -2.46 6.81 -8.36
C LEU A 52 -3.29 7.80 -9.18
N ILE A 53 -2.80 9.04 -9.27
CA ILE A 53 -3.47 10.17 -9.92
C ILE A 53 -2.67 10.54 -11.17
N ARG A 54 -3.31 10.53 -12.34
CA ARG A 54 -2.66 10.72 -13.65
C ARG A 54 -3.11 12.02 -14.33
N GLY A 55 -2.67 13.16 -13.81
CA GLY A 55 -2.91 14.47 -14.42
C GLY A 55 -1.83 14.85 -15.44
N GLU A 56 -1.56 16.16 -15.58
CA GLU A 56 -0.38 16.65 -16.32
C GLU A 56 0.94 16.12 -15.73
N LYS A 57 0.92 15.83 -14.43
CA LYS A 57 1.96 15.12 -13.69
C LYS A 57 1.32 13.96 -12.93
N ILE A 58 2.12 12.93 -12.66
CA ILE A 58 1.66 11.70 -12.05
C ILE A 58 2.07 11.67 -10.58
N ALA A 59 1.10 11.44 -9.71
CA ALA A 59 1.32 11.35 -8.27
C ALA A 59 0.86 10.01 -7.72
N LEU A 60 1.69 9.41 -6.89
CA LEU A 60 1.32 8.32 -5.98
C LEU A 60 1.12 8.89 -4.58
N VAL A 61 -0.07 8.70 -4.00
CA VAL A 61 -0.41 9.12 -2.63
C VAL A 61 -0.34 7.90 -1.71
N ASP A 62 0.52 8.00 -0.71
CA ASP A 62 0.90 6.97 0.25
C ASP A 62 1.36 5.66 -0.40
N THR A 63 1.87 4.76 0.44
CA THR A 63 2.18 3.38 0.05
C THR A 63 1.39 2.44 0.94
N SER A 64 1.92 1.24 1.18
CA SER A 64 1.25 0.22 1.97
C SER A 64 2.20 -0.33 3.04
N HIS A 65 1.66 -1.16 3.92
CA HIS A 65 2.41 -1.89 4.91
C HIS A 65 3.36 -2.91 4.25
N GLU A 66 4.56 -3.10 4.82
CA GLU A 66 5.60 -4.04 4.33
C GLU A 66 5.10 -5.46 4.01
N LYS A 67 4.11 -5.98 4.74
CA LYS A 67 3.54 -7.33 4.47
C LYS A 67 2.90 -7.47 3.09
N PHE A 68 2.58 -6.35 2.43
CA PHE A 68 2.07 -6.32 1.06
C PHE A 68 3.15 -6.11 0.01
N ARG A 69 4.45 -6.00 0.35
CA ARG A 69 5.53 -5.59 -0.57
C ARG A 69 5.39 -6.18 -1.97
N GLN A 70 5.38 -7.50 -2.09
CA GLN A 70 5.31 -8.15 -3.39
C GLN A 70 4.01 -7.82 -4.14
N LEU A 71 2.86 -8.05 -3.48
CA LEU A 71 1.54 -7.82 -4.10
C LEU A 71 1.35 -6.37 -4.54
N TYR A 72 1.81 -5.42 -3.72
CA TYR A 72 1.70 -4.00 -3.99
C TYR A 72 2.61 -3.56 -5.14
N LEU A 73 3.88 -3.95 -5.13
CA LEU A 73 4.83 -3.58 -6.18
C LEU A 73 4.48 -4.22 -7.53
N ASP A 74 4.00 -5.46 -7.54
CA ASP A 74 3.51 -6.11 -8.76
C ASP A 74 2.27 -5.39 -9.31
N THR A 75 1.34 -5.01 -8.43
CA THR A 75 0.15 -4.24 -8.82
C THR A 75 0.52 -2.87 -9.36
N LEU A 76 1.41 -2.14 -8.67
CA LEU A 76 1.85 -0.82 -9.10
C LEU A 76 2.52 -0.86 -10.48
N GLN A 77 3.46 -1.79 -10.69
CA GLN A 77 4.12 -1.98 -11.99
C GLN A 77 3.17 -2.44 -13.10
N GLY A 78 2.09 -3.15 -12.75
CA GLY A 78 1.03 -3.50 -13.69
C GLY A 78 0.12 -2.32 -14.08
N LEU A 79 0.05 -1.28 -13.23
CA LEU A 79 -0.78 -0.09 -13.45
C LEU A 79 -0.03 1.05 -14.16
N ILE A 80 1.29 1.12 -14.00
CA ILE A 80 2.15 2.18 -14.55
C ILE A 80 3.64 1.76 -14.50
N ASP A 81 4.48 2.30 -15.38
CA ASP A 81 5.94 2.27 -15.15
C ASP A 81 6.26 3.21 -13.99
N PRO A 82 6.81 2.72 -12.85
CA PRO A 82 7.14 3.58 -11.71
C PRO A 82 8.03 4.79 -12.07
N LYS A 83 8.80 4.72 -13.15
CA LYS A 83 9.64 5.83 -13.62
C LYS A 83 8.85 7.01 -14.19
N GLU A 84 7.58 6.84 -14.52
CA GLU A 84 6.69 7.91 -14.98
C GLU A 84 6.09 8.72 -13.83
N ILE A 85 6.23 8.25 -12.59
CA ILE A 85 5.69 8.94 -11.41
C ILE A 85 6.59 10.15 -11.10
N ASP A 86 5.99 11.33 -11.03
CA ASP A 86 6.66 12.59 -10.68
C ASP A 86 6.73 12.79 -9.17
N TYR A 87 5.65 12.43 -8.47
CA TYR A 87 5.50 12.70 -7.04
C TYR A 87 5.12 11.47 -6.23
N LEU A 88 5.74 11.35 -5.06
CA LEU A 88 5.29 10.47 -3.99
C LEU A 88 4.85 11.34 -2.81
N ILE A 89 3.54 11.43 -2.60
CA ILE A 89 2.91 12.20 -1.53
C ILE A 89 2.74 11.28 -0.32
N ILE A 90 3.31 11.64 0.82
CA ILE A 90 3.25 10.88 2.08
C ILE A 90 2.42 11.68 3.08
N SER A 91 1.18 11.23 3.32
CA SER A 91 0.24 11.95 4.20
C SER A 91 0.64 11.85 5.68
N HIS A 92 1.27 10.74 6.05
CA HIS A 92 1.78 10.47 7.39
C HIS A 92 2.84 9.36 7.34
N THR A 93 3.71 9.29 8.35
CA THR A 93 4.93 8.46 8.29
C THR A 93 4.79 7.11 8.99
N GLU A 94 3.61 6.74 9.47
CA GLU A 94 3.43 5.47 10.19
C GLU A 94 3.66 4.26 9.27
N PRO A 95 4.28 3.16 9.77
CA PRO A 95 4.76 2.07 8.91
C PRO A 95 3.68 1.34 8.10
N ASP A 96 2.41 1.53 8.43
CA ASP A 96 1.30 0.93 7.69
C ASP A 96 0.98 1.62 6.37
N HIS A 97 1.33 2.89 6.20
CA HIS A 97 1.16 3.64 4.96
C HIS A 97 2.49 4.07 4.33
N SER A 98 3.57 4.14 5.11
CA SER A 98 4.91 4.49 4.63
C SER A 98 5.84 3.27 4.40
N GLY A 99 5.36 2.05 4.70
CA GLY A 99 6.19 0.85 4.79
C GLY A 99 6.90 0.43 3.49
N LEU A 100 6.46 0.92 2.33
CA LEU A 100 7.05 0.60 1.02
C LEU A 100 7.66 1.81 0.31
N VAL A 101 7.79 2.96 0.99
CA VAL A 101 8.38 4.18 0.41
C VAL A 101 9.79 3.91 -0.13
N LYS A 102 10.62 3.19 0.63
CA LYS A 102 11.98 2.83 0.21
C LYS A 102 11.97 2.00 -1.08
N ASP A 103 11.06 1.05 -1.19
CA ASP A 103 10.95 0.17 -2.36
C ASP A 103 10.53 0.97 -3.60
N VAL A 104 9.56 1.88 -3.46
CA VAL A 104 9.12 2.78 -4.55
C VAL A 104 10.27 3.69 -5.00
N LEU A 105 11.02 4.28 -4.08
CA LEU A 105 12.16 5.15 -4.43
C LEU A 105 13.32 4.39 -5.10
N GLN A 106 13.45 3.08 -4.87
CA GLN A 106 14.41 2.25 -5.59
C GLN A 106 13.99 2.01 -7.04
N LEU A 107 12.68 1.89 -7.30
CA LEU A 107 12.13 1.74 -8.66
C LEU A 107 12.10 3.07 -9.42
N ALA A 108 11.87 4.16 -8.70
CA ALA A 108 11.65 5.51 -9.23
C ALA A 108 12.53 6.55 -8.49
N PRO A 109 13.86 6.52 -8.66
CA PRO A 109 14.77 7.41 -7.92
C PRO A 109 14.63 8.89 -8.28
N GLN A 110 13.96 9.21 -9.39
CA GLN A 110 13.69 10.58 -9.84
C GLN A 110 12.48 11.25 -9.16
N ILE A 111 11.65 10.49 -8.44
CA ILE A 111 10.45 10.99 -7.76
C ILE A 111 10.80 12.14 -6.80
N THR A 112 9.95 13.16 -6.79
CA THR A 112 9.95 14.15 -5.71
C THR A 112 9.03 13.69 -4.58
N VAL A 113 9.57 13.56 -3.36
CA VAL A 113 8.77 13.23 -2.17
C VAL A 113 8.15 14.51 -1.60
N VAL A 114 6.86 14.47 -1.29
CA VAL A 114 6.08 15.55 -0.67
C VAL A 114 5.45 15.00 0.61
N GLY A 115 5.47 15.74 1.72
CA GLY A 115 4.86 15.34 2.99
C GLY A 115 4.46 16.52 3.84
#